data_AF-A0A1E1WZI8-F1
#
_entry.id   AF-A0A1E1WZI8-F1
#
_cell.length_a   1.000
_cell.length_b   1.000
_cell.length_c   1.000
_cell.angle_alpha   90.00
_cell.angle_beta   90.00
_cell.angle_gamma   90.00
#
_symmetry.space_group_name_H-M   'P 1'
#
loop_
_entity.id
_entity.type
_entity.pdbx_description
1 polymer ?
#
loop_
_entity_poly.entity_id
_entity_poly.type
_entity_poly.pdbx_seq_one_letter_code
_entity_poly.pdbx_strand_id
1 'polypeptide(L)'
;MAQSVSDVFLSFQQYLDNEQDVREEIRLTVRDLEQTARGILTLLQAIHQQSGIATIPEVCEKSKAHFATVREQYKVLKSKIPEGQYYRFHDHWRFVTQRLCFLVALSIYLEEERLVQRDQVADMLGLCVEQDKGFHLDLDDYLSGLLMLADELAHHKKLSYMAPATPTTDGTYLGEQHARWPGTPSCGRRLAE
;
A
#
# COMPACT_ATOMS: atom_id res chain seq x y z
N MET A 1 20.97 -43.59 23.09
CA MET A 1 19.66 -44.14 23.52
C MET A 1 18.73 -44.05 22.34
N ALA A 2 18.10 -45.15 21.91
CA ALA A 2 17.13 -45.11 20.82
C ALA A 2 15.89 -44.35 21.30
N GLN A 3 15.57 -43.23 20.65
CA GLN A 3 14.32 -42.51 20.92
C GLN A 3 13.16 -43.43 20.58
N SER A 4 12.18 -43.58 21.49
CA SER A 4 11.00 -44.36 21.18
C SER A 4 10.17 -43.62 20.14
N VAL A 5 9.40 -44.35 19.33
CA VAL A 5 8.51 -43.76 18.33
C VAL A 5 7.54 -42.76 18.99
N SER A 6 7.08 -43.04 20.20
CA SER A 6 6.23 -42.13 20.98
C SER A 6 6.94 -40.81 21.32
N ASP A 7 8.22 -40.85 21.66
CA ASP A 7 8.99 -39.63 21.98
C ASP A 7 9.15 -38.73 20.74
N VAL A 8 9.30 -39.34 19.57
CA VAL A 8 9.35 -38.62 18.28
C VAL A 8 8.03 -37.89 18.04
N PHE A 9 6.89 -38.56 18.18
CA PHE A 9 5.57 -37.93 18.02
C PHE A 9 5.31 -36.82 19.03
N LEU A 10 5.70 -37.00 20.30
CA LEU A 10 5.55 -35.97 21.34
C LEU A 10 6.39 -34.73 21.04
N SER A 11 7.65 -34.92 20.61
CA SER A 11 8.51 -33.79 20.23
C SER A 11 7.99 -33.04 19.00
N PHE A 12 7.42 -33.77 18.03
CA PHE A 12 6.82 -33.18 16.85
C PHE A 12 5.53 -32.43 17.16
N GLN A 13 4.71 -32.96 18.08
CA GLN A 13 3.51 -32.26 18.55
C GLN A 13 3.88 -30.92 19.22
N GLN A 14 4.87 -30.92 20.12
CA GLN A 14 5.34 -29.68 20.75
C GLN A 14 5.88 -28.67 19.71
N TYR A 15 6.55 -29.15 18.67
CA TYR A 15 7.01 -28.30 17.57
C TYR A 15 5.83 -27.64 16.83
N LEU A 16 4.78 -28.40 16.52
CA LEU A 16 3.58 -27.87 15.87
C LEU A 16 2.84 -26.87 16.75
N ASP A 17 2.71 -27.15 18.05
CA ASP A 17 2.04 -26.25 19.00
C ASP A 17 2.80 -24.90 19.08
N ASN A 18 4.12 -24.94 19.22
CA ASN A 18 4.96 -23.73 19.23
C ASN A 18 4.86 -22.95 17.91
N GLU A 19 4.84 -23.65 16.77
CA GLU A 19 4.69 -23.00 15.48
C GLU A 19 3.31 -22.33 15.34
N GLN A 20 2.27 -22.99 15.84
CA GLN A 20 0.91 -22.45 15.83
C GLN A 20 0.81 -21.17 16.68
N ASP A 21 1.46 -21.13 17.84
CA ASP A 21 1.51 -19.94 18.69
C ASP A 21 2.18 -18.76 17.96
N VAL A 22 3.32 -19.00 17.30
CA VAL A 22 4.00 -17.98 16.48
C VAL A 22 3.11 -17.48 15.34
N ARG A 23 2.39 -18.39 14.66
CA ARG A 23 1.43 -18.01 13.60
C ARG A 23 0.32 -17.12 14.12
N GLU A 24 -0.23 -17.40 15.30
CA GLU A 24 -1.30 -16.56 15.86
C GLU A 24 -0.77 -15.18 16.28
N GLU A 25 0.42 -15.09 16.88
CA GLU A 25 1.03 -13.79 17.20
C GLU A 25 1.28 -12.93 15.95
N ILE A 26 1.76 -13.56 14.87
CA ILE A 26 1.94 -12.90 13.56
C ILE A 26 0.58 -12.43 13.04
N ARG A 27 -0.45 -13.27 13.11
CA ARG A 27 -1.80 -12.96 12.62
C ARG A 27 -2.41 -11.76 13.32
N LEU A 28 -2.23 -11.64 14.64
CA LEU A 28 -2.69 -10.48 15.41
C LEU A 28 -1.98 -9.19 14.95
N THR A 29 -0.66 -9.25 14.78
CA THR A 29 0.12 -8.09 14.31
C THR A 29 -0.25 -7.69 12.88
N VAL A 30 -0.48 -8.66 12.00
CA VAL A 30 -0.92 -8.43 10.61
C VAL A 30 -2.31 -7.79 10.58
N ARG A 31 -3.23 -8.21 11.45
CA ARG A 31 -4.57 -7.60 11.54
C ARG A 31 -4.49 -6.11 11.85
N ASP A 32 -3.58 -5.72 12.74
CA ASP A 32 -3.36 -4.31 13.08
C ASP A 32 -2.74 -3.54 11.91
N LEU A 33 -1.79 -4.14 11.19
CA LEU A 33 -1.23 -3.59 9.95
C LEU A 33 -2.33 -3.36 8.90
N GLU A 34 -3.21 -4.34 8.71
CA GLU A 34 -4.30 -4.23 7.75
C GLU A 34 -5.31 -3.14 8.14
N GLN A 35 -5.56 -2.96 9.43
CA GLN A 35 -6.44 -1.91 9.92
C GLN A 35 -5.84 -0.53 9.60
N THR A 36 -4.55 -0.33 9.87
CA THR A 36 -3.86 0.90 9.49
C THR A 36 -3.88 1.11 7.98
N ALA A 37 -3.59 0.06 7.20
CA ALA A 37 -3.62 0.12 5.74
C ALA A 37 -5.01 0.49 5.19
N ARG A 38 -6.09 -0.04 5.76
CA ARG A 38 -7.48 0.37 5.43
C ARG A 38 -7.77 1.83 5.78
N GLY A 39 -7.21 2.31 6.88
CA GLY A 39 -7.28 3.72 7.27
C GLY A 39 -6.63 4.64 6.23
N ILE A 40 -5.39 4.33 5.84
CA ILE A 40 -4.66 5.06 4.80
C ILE A 40 -5.41 5.02 3.46
N LEU A 41 -5.90 3.84 3.06
CA LEU A 41 -6.68 3.69 1.83
C LEU A 41 -7.90 4.60 1.83
N THR A 42 -8.66 4.63 2.93
CA THR A 42 -9.84 5.51 3.07
C THR A 42 -9.46 6.99 2.90
N LEU A 43 -8.32 7.41 3.46
CA LEU A 43 -7.83 8.78 3.32
C LEU A 43 -7.44 9.09 1.87
N LEU A 44 -6.64 8.24 1.24
CA LEU A 44 -6.18 8.45 -0.13
C LEU A 44 -7.32 8.38 -1.14
N GLN A 45 -8.36 7.57 -0.89
CA GLN A 45 -9.56 7.52 -1.74
C GLN A 45 -10.37 8.82 -1.75
N ALA A 46 -10.13 9.76 -0.83
CA ALA A 46 -10.77 11.07 -0.84
C ALA A 46 -10.44 11.88 -2.12
N ILE A 47 -9.32 11.56 -2.81
CA ILE A 47 -8.96 12.17 -4.09
C ILE A 47 -10.01 11.92 -5.19
N HIS A 48 -10.87 10.92 -5.03
CA HIS A 48 -11.95 10.60 -5.98
C HIS A 48 -13.17 11.52 -5.87
N GLN A 49 -13.23 12.38 -4.85
CA GLN A 49 -14.33 13.31 -4.65
C GLN A 49 -14.17 14.55 -5.54
N GLN A 50 -15.27 15.24 -5.84
CA GLN A 50 -15.29 16.38 -6.80
C GLN A 50 -14.34 17.54 -6.42
N SER A 51 -13.98 17.69 -5.14
CA SER A 51 -13.00 18.66 -4.63
C SER A 51 -11.65 18.03 -4.22
N GLY A 52 -11.43 16.75 -4.54
CA GLY A 52 -10.34 15.93 -4.01
C GLY A 52 -8.93 16.41 -4.35
N ILE A 53 -8.76 17.20 -5.41
CA ILE A 53 -7.45 17.75 -5.81
C ILE A 53 -6.98 18.84 -4.85
N ALA A 54 -7.91 19.63 -4.28
CA ALA A 54 -7.56 20.66 -3.30
C ALA A 54 -7.16 20.07 -1.94
N THR A 55 -7.57 18.83 -1.65
CA THR A 55 -7.30 18.15 -0.37
C THR A 55 -6.08 17.24 -0.40
N ILE A 56 -5.42 17.08 -1.56
CA ILE A 56 -4.22 16.22 -1.71
C ILE A 56 -3.14 16.52 -0.65
N PRO A 57 -2.71 17.78 -0.42
CA PRO A 57 -1.66 18.06 0.55
C PRO A 57 -2.04 17.65 1.97
N GLU A 58 -3.30 17.88 2.36
CA GLU A 58 -3.81 17.53 3.69
C GLU A 58 -3.92 16.00 3.86
N VAL A 59 -4.37 15.30 2.82
CA VAL A 59 -4.52 13.85 2.79
C VAL A 59 -3.16 13.14 2.84
N CYS A 60 -2.18 13.64 2.08
CA CYS A 60 -0.82 13.10 2.11
C CYS A 60 -0.16 13.32 3.48
N GLU A 61 -0.36 14.49 4.10
CA GLU A 61 0.18 14.76 5.43
C GLU A 61 -0.43 13.87 6.52
N LYS A 62 -1.75 13.65 6.49
CA LYS A 62 -2.41 12.68 7.38
C LYS A 62 -1.91 11.26 7.15
N SER A 63 -1.66 10.89 5.90
CA SER A 63 -1.16 9.55 5.54
C SER A 63 0.25 9.29 6.10
N LYS A 64 1.13 10.30 6.17
CA LYS A 64 2.47 10.19 6.78
C LYS A 64 2.41 9.76 8.25
N ALA A 65 1.47 10.29 9.03
CA ALA A 65 1.27 9.89 10.42
C ALA A 65 0.89 8.40 10.53
N HIS A 66 0.04 7.91 9.62
CA HIS A 66 -0.30 6.49 9.59
C HIS A 66 0.87 5.60 9.14
N PHE A 67 1.71 6.05 8.20
CA PHE A 67 2.92 5.33 7.82
C PHE A 67 3.93 5.22 8.99
N ALA A 68 4.00 6.22 9.87
CA ALA A 68 4.78 6.11 11.10
C ALA A 68 4.26 5.00 12.03
N THR A 69 2.93 4.84 12.15
CA THR A 69 2.33 3.72 12.88
C THR A 69 2.66 2.37 12.23
N VAL A 70 2.58 2.28 10.89
CA VAL A 70 2.94 1.07 10.14
C VAL A 70 4.39 0.66 10.40
N ARG A 71 5.32 1.63 10.48
CA ARG A 71 6.72 1.37 10.83
C ARG A 71 6.87 0.71 12.19
N GLU A 72 6.16 1.19 13.20
CA GLU A 72 6.18 0.57 14.54
C GLU A 72 5.55 -0.83 14.51
N GLN A 73 4.46 -1.02 13.76
CA GLN A 73 3.83 -2.33 13.60
C GLN A 73 4.76 -3.35 12.91
N TYR A 74 5.55 -2.95 11.91
CA TYR A 74 6.56 -3.81 11.31
C TYR A 74 7.72 -4.14 12.25
N LYS A 75 8.13 -3.22 13.14
CA LYS A 75 9.11 -3.54 14.19
C LYS A 75 8.59 -4.62 15.14
N VAL A 76 7.32 -4.52 15.54
CA VAL A 76 6.67 -5.55 16.36
C VAL A 76 6.64 -6.87 15.59
N LEU A 77 6.22 -6.86 14.32
CA LEU A 77 6.18 -8.05 13.47
C LEU A 77 7.56 -8.72 13.37
N LYS A 78 8.62 -7.93 13.13
CA LYS A 78 10.01 -8.41 13.08
C LYS A 78 10.43 -9.10 14.38
N SER A 79 9.99 -8.60 15.54
CA SER A 79 10.33 -9.20 16.84
C SER A 79 9.68 -10.57 17.09
N LYS A 80 8.60 -10.89 16.35
CA LYS A 80 7.88 -12.17 16.49
C LYS A 80 8.40 -13.27 15.58
N ILE A 81 9.19 -12.92 14.56
CA ILE A 81 9.63 -13.87 13.54
C ILE A 81 11.00 -14.44 13.93
N PRO A 82 11.16 -15.77 14.00
CA PRO A 82 12.46 -16.39 14.22
C PRO A 82 13.44 -16.08 13.08
N GLU A 83 14.72 -15.92 13.42
CA GLU A 83 15.78 -15.67 12.43
C GLU A 83 15.82 -16.76 11.35
N GLY A 84 16.01 -16.36 10.09
CA GLY A 84 16.04 -17.27 8.94
C GLY A 84 14.69 -17.86 8.51
N GLN A 85 13.59 -17.52 9.19
CA GLN A 85 12.24 -18.04 8.88
C GLN A 85 11.33 -17.02 8.18
N TYR A 86 11.91 -15.99 7.54
CA TYR A 86 11.15 -14.96 6.81
C TYR A 86 10.15 -15.58 5.82
N TYR A 87 10.65 -16.36 4.85
CA TYR A 87 9.82 -16.97 3.81
C TYR A 87 8.88 -18.06 4.33
N ARG A 88 9.12 -18.60 5.53
CA ARG A 88 8.22 -19.58 6.16
C ARG A 88 6.88 -18.94 6.55
N PHE A 89 6.92 -17.69 7.02
CA PHE A 89 5.74 -16.97 7.47
C PHE A 89 5.32 -15.82 6.54
N HIS A 90 6.08 -15.54 5.47
CA HIS A 90 5.86 -14.42 4.54
C HIS A 90 4.42 -14.30 4.04
N ASP A 91 3.77 -15.41 3.70
CA ASP A 91 2.38 -15.43 3.23
C ASP A 91 1.38 -14.73 4.16
N HIS A 92 1.66 -14.64 5.47
CA HIS A 92 0.75 -13.99 6.42
C HIS A 92 0.68 -12.48 6.19
N TRP A 93 1.80 -11.81 5.90
CA TRP A 93 1.84 -10.36 5.70
C TRP A 93 2.03 -9.94 4.24
N ARG A 94 2.18 -10.89 3.32
CA ARG A 94 2.36 -10.65 1.88
C ARG A 94 1.31 -9.70 1.32
N PHE A 95 0.01 -10.01 1.49
CA PHE A 95 -1.09 -9.21 0.96
C PHE A 95 -1.15 -7.78 1.54
N VAL A 96 -0.92 -7.63 2.85
CA VAL A 96 -0.91 -6.29 3.47
C VAL A 96 0.30 -5.48 3.03
N THR A 97 1.45 -6.13 2.82
CA THR A 97 2.68 -5.47 2.35
C THR A 97 2.52 -4.96 0.92
N GLN A 98 1.94 -5.76 0.02
CA GLN A 98 1.62 -5.34 -1.35
C GLN A 98 0.70 -4.11 -1.36
N ARG A 99 -0.34 -4.13 -0.51
CA ARG A 99 -1.26 -3.00 -0.38
C ARG A 99 -0.60 -1.76 0.22
N LEU A 100 0.28 -1.91 1.20
CA LEU A 100 1.06 -0.81 1.75
C LEU A 100 2.03 -0.22 0.71
N CYS A 101 2.66 -1.06 -0.12
CA CYS A 101 3.48 -0.60 -1.24
C CYS A 101 2.66 0.25 -2.23
N PHE A 102 1.47 -0.20 -2.58
CA PHE A 102 0.52 0.58 -3.39
C PHE A 102 0.20 1.94 -2.76
N LEU A 103 -0.14 1.98 -1.46
CA LEU A 103 -0.51 3.21 -0.77
C LEU A 103 0.65 4.21 -0.70
N VAL A 104 1.87 3.71 -0.46
CA VAL A 104 3.09 4.54 -0.49
C VAL A 104 3.31 5.11 -1.90
N ALA A 105 3.21 4.25 -2.91
CA ALA A 105 3.39 4.65 -4.30
C ALA A 105 2.35 5.69 -4.74
N LEU A 106 1.09 5.52 -4.34
CA LEU A 106 0.02 6.48 -4.59
C LEU A 106 0.31 7.82 -3.90
N SER A 107 0.72 7.80 -2.62
CA SER A 107 1.02 9.04 -1.88
C SER A 107 2.13 9.87 -2.56
N ILE A 108 3.24 9.24 -2.98
CA ILE A 108 4.32 9.94 -3.68
C ILE A 108 3.87 10.39 -5.06
N TYR A 109 3.12 9.56 -5.78
CA TYR A 109 2.63 9.93 -7.10
C TYR A 109 1.71 11.17 -7.04
N LEU A 110 0.92 11.33 -5.98
CA LEU A 110 0.08 12.51 -5.77
C LEU A 110 0.86 13.77 -5.40
N GLU A 111 1.99 13.64 -4.69
CA GLU A 111 2.84 14.79 -4.30
C GLU A 111 3.83 15.21 -5.39
N GLU A 112 4.43 14.25 -6.10
CA GLU A 112 5.61 14.46 -6.94
C GLU A 112 5.44 13.97 -8.40
N GLU A 113 4.32 13.32 -8.73
CA GLU A 113 4.02 12.77 -10.07
C GLU A 113 5.06 11.81 -10.64
N ARG A 114 5.82 11.16 -9.76
CA ARG A 114 6.84 10.19 -10.15
C ARG A 114 6.56 8.82 -9.58
N LEU A 115 7.15 7.82 -10.21
CA LEU A 115 7.15 6.45 -9.68
C LEU A 115 8.10 6.37 -8.47
N VAL A 116 7.62 5.74 -7.40
CA VAL A 116 8.44 5.50 -6.20
C VAL A 116 9.46 4.38 -6.45
N GLN A 117 10.69 4.56 -5.97
CA GLN A 117 11.73 3.53 -6.00
C GLN A 117 11.55 2.55 -4.84
N ARG A 118 11.93 1.28 -5.02
CA ARG A 118 11.81 0.24 -3.98
C ARG A 118 12.43 0.67 -2.65
N ASP A 119 13.60 1.30 -2.70
CA ASP A 119 14.34 1.74 -1.51
C ASP A 119 13.55 2.77 -0.70
N GLN A 120 12.86 3.69 -1.38
CA GLN A 120 12.01 4.69 -0.73
C GLN A 120 10.78 4.07 -0.08
N VAL A 121 10.20 3.02 -0.70
CA VAL A 121 9.08 2.28 -0.10
C VAL A 121 9.55 1.55 1.16
N ALA A 122 10.68 0.85 1.07
CA ALA A 122 11.29 0.16 2.19
C ALA A 122 11.58 1.16 3.33
N ASP A 123 12.17 2.31 3.02
CA ASP A 123 12.46 3.36 4.00
C ASP A 123 11.20 3.91 4.67
N MET A 124 10.11 4.14 3.93
CA MET A 124 8.84 4.59 4.51
C MET A 124 8.25 3.59 5.48
N LEU A 125 8.19 2.31 5.07
CA LEU A 125 7.64 1.22 5.87
C LEU A 125 8.58 0.77 7.01
N GLY A 126 9.86 1.20 6.99
CA GLY A 126 10.88 0.82 7.97
C GLY A 126 11.46 -0.58 7.75
N LEU A 127 11.52 -1.01 6.49
CA LEU A 127 12.03 -2.32 6.05
C LEU A 127 13.40 -2.18 5.41
N CYS A 128 14.13 -3.29 5.34
CA CYS A 128 15.37 -3.35 4.56
C CYS A 128 15.08 -3.65 3.08
N VAL A 129 16.02 -3.32 2.21
CA VAL A 129 15.97 -3.69 0.79
C VAL A 129 16.63 -5.04 0.55
N GLU A 130 17.74 -5.29 1.24
CA GLU A 130 18.51 -6.52 1.16
C GLU A 130 18.06 -7.50 2.25
N GLN A 131 17.92 -8.77 1.89
CA GLN A 131 17.61 -9.87 2.80
C GLN A 131 18.67 -10.02 3.92
N ASP A 132 19.94 -9.73 3.62
CA ASP A 132 21.06 -9.97 4.55
C ASP A 132 21.06 -8.98 5.73
N LYS A 133 20.39 -7.83 5.56
CA LYS A 133 20.28 -6.77 6.58
C LYS A 133 19.09 -6.98 7.52
N GLY A 134 18.26 -8.00 7.27
CA GLY A 134 17.14 -8.39 8.11
C GLY A 134 15.82 -8.37 7.37
N PHE A 135 14.73 -8.06 8.08
CA PHE A 135 13.38 -8.05 7.53
C PHE A 135 13.28 -7.09 6.34
N HIS A 136 13.10 -7.65 5.15
CA HIS A 136 13.19 -6.92 3.88
C HIS A 136 11.85 -6.80 3.17
N LEU A 137 11.78 -5.87 2.22
CA LEU A 137 10.71 -5.75 1.25
C LEU A 137 11.01 -6.64 0.04
N ASP A 138 10.18 -7.65 -0.19
CA ASP A 138 10.32 -8.52 -1.36
C ASP A 138 10.09 -7.74 -2.66
N LEU A 139 10.85 -8.09 -3.70
CA LEU A 139 10.72 -7.49 -5.02
C LEU A 139 9.33 -7.76 -5.60
N ASP A 140 8.82 -8.98 -5.45
CA ASP A 140 7.50 -9.37 -5.95
C ASP A 140 6.38 -8.58 -5.28
N ASP A 141 6.52 -8.26 -3.99
CA ASP A 141 5.53 -7.48 -3.26
C ASP A 141 5.53 -6.01 -3.68
N TYR A 142 6.71 -5.44 -3.91
CA TYR A 142 6.87 -4.10 -4.47
C TYR A 142 6.23 -3.99 -5.87
N LEU A 143 6.56 -4.93 -6.77
CA LEU A 143 6.02 -4.95 -8.13
C LEU A 143 4.50 -5.14 -8.13
N SER A 144 3.97 -6.01 -7.26
CA SER A 144 2.52 -6.20 -7.12
C SER A 144 1.81 -4.93 -6.65
N GLY A 145 2.42 -4.17 -5.72
CA GLY A 145 1.90 -2.87 -5.29
C GLY A 145 1.90 -1.82 -6.40
N LEU A 146 2.92 -1.82 -7.27
CA LEU A 146 2.95 -0.92 -8.43
C LEU A 146 1.87 -1.24 -9.48
N LEU A 147 1.54 -2.52 -9.68
CA LEU A 147 0.46 -2.91 -10.58
C LEU A 147 -0.90 -2.40 -10.06
N MET A 148 -1.14 -2.51 -8.74
CA MET A 148 -2.32 -1.92 -8.11
C MET A 148 -2.39 -0.40 -8.30
N LEU A 149 -1.25 0.30 -8.28
CA LEU A 149 -1.21 1.74 -8.58
C LEU A 149 -1.67 2.02 -10.02
N ALA A 150 -1.19 1.25 -10.99
CA ALA A 150 -1.58 1.42 -12.39
C ALA A 150 -3.10 1.27 -12.59
N ASP A 151 -3.71 0.29 -11.91
CA ASP A 151 -5.16 0.07 -11.94
C ASP A 151 -5.95 1.25 -11.35
N GLU A 152 -5.50 1.79 -10.20
CA GLU A 152 -6.15 2.94 -9.55
C GLU A 152 -6.09 4.19 -10.45
N LEU A 153 -4.93 4.46 -11.06
CA LEU A 153 -4.76 5.59 -11.97
C LEU A 153 -5.61 5.45 -13.24
N ALA A 154 -5.75 4.23 -13.77
CA ALA A 154 -6.63 3.96 -14.90
C ALA A 154 -8.11 4.20 -14.55
N HIS A 155 -8.52 3.83 -13.34
CA HIS A 155 -9.88 4.07 -12.85
C HIS A 155 -10.16 5.57 -12.70
N HIS A 156 -9.24 6.34 -12.13
CA HIS A 156 -9.42 7.78 -11.92
C HIS A 156 -9.56 8.55 -13.23
N LYS A 157 -8.74 8.20 -14.23
CA LYS A 157 -8.81 8.79 -15.57
C LYS A 157 -10.19 8.61 -16.20
N LYS A 158 -10.83 7.46 -15.99
CA LYS A 158 -12.19 7.19 -16.46
C LYS A 158 -13.23 8.06 -15.74
N LEU A 159 -13.10 8.26 -14.43
CA LEU A 159 -13.99 9.13 -13.65
C LEU A 159 -13.94 10.58 -14.15
N SER A 160 -12.75 11.08 -14.47
CA SER A 160 -12.56 12.42 -15.06
C SER A 160 -13.23 12.59 -16.42
N TYR A 161 -13.17 11.60 -17.31
CA TYR A 161 -13.83 11.69 -18.63
C TYR A 161 -15.35 11.50 -18.59
N MET A 162 -15.90 10.90 -17.54
CA MET A 162 -17.34 10.61 -17.42
C MET A 162 -18.11 11.63 -16.56
N ALA A 163 -17.44 12.64 -16.00
CA ALA A 163 -18.11 13.73 -15.28
C ALA A 163 -18.97 14.56 -16.26
N PRO A 164 -20.29 14.69 -16.06
CA PRO A 164 -21.14 15.47 -16.95
C PRO A 164 -20.74 16.95 -16.89
N ALA A 165 -20.58 17.59 -18.05
CA ALA A 165 -20.41 19.04 -18.12
C ALA A 165 -21.63 19.70 -17.48
N THR A 166 -21.44 20.34 -16.32
CA THR A 166 -22.51 21.05 -15.63
C THR A 166 -22.89 22.29 -16.45
N PRO A 167 -24.14 22.44 -16.90
CA PRO A 167 -24.57 23.65 -17.57
C PRO A 167 -24.71 24.77 -16.53
N THR A 168 -23.99 25.88 -16.72
CA THR A 168 -24.25 27.11 -15.95
C THR A 168 -25.56 27.76 -16.40
N THR A 169 -26.20 28.51 -15.49
CA THR A 169 -27.50 29.19 -15.68
C THR A 169 -27.57 30.15 -16.87
N ASP A 170 -26.42 30.57 -17.43
CA ASP A 170 -26.33 31.50 -18.56
C ASP A 170 -26.15 30.82 -19.93
N GLY A 171 -26.27 29.49 -20.02
CA GLY A 171 -26.21 28.77 -21.30
C GLY A 171 -24.84 28.74 -21.99
N THR A 172 -23.81 29.34 -21.39
CA THR A 172 -22.42 29.20 -21.82
C THR A 172 -21.80 27.93 -21.22
N TYR A 173 -21.31 27.03 -22.05
CA TYR A 173 -20.47 25.92 -21.59
C TYR A 173 -19.12 26.49 -21.12
N LEU A 174 -18.89 26.51 -19.81
CA LEU A 174 -17.55 26.73 -19.25
C LEU A 174 -16.68 25.52 -19.62
N GLY A 175 -15.99 25.62 -20.76
CA GLY A 175 -14.80 24.83 -20.98
C GLY A 175 -13.80 25.17 -19.88
N GLU A 176 -13.29 24.12 -19.23
CA GLU A 176 -12.00 24.14 -18.53
C GLU A 176 -11.95 24.88 -17.18
N GLN A 177 -12.59 24.31 -16.16
CA GLN A 177 -12.04 24.37 -14.78
C GLN A 177 -12.06 23.00 -14.08
N HIS A 178 -11.92 21.92 -14.84
CA HIS A 178 -11.50 20.65 -14.21
C HIS A 178 -10.03 20.79 -13.83
N ALA A 179 -9.75 20.66 -12.53
CA ALA A 179 -8.40 20.67 -12.01
C ALA A 179 -7.53 19.71 -12.84
N ARG A 180 -6.59 20.31 -13.57
CA ARG A 180 -5.77 19.64 -14.57
C ARG A 180 -4.93 18.61 -13.85
N TRP A 181 -5.15 17.31 -14.14
CA TRP A 181 -4.23 16.29 -13.68
C TRP A 181 -2.87 16.56 -14.32
N PRO A 182 -1.81 16.62 -13.53
CA PRO A 182 -0.53 17.02 -14.08
C PRO A 182 0.03 15.89 -14.96
N GLY A 183 0.65 16.30 -16.08
CA GLY A 183 1.02 15.42 -17.20
C GLY A 183 -0.04 15.20 -18.29
N THR A 184 -1.24 15.80 -18.22
CA THR A 184 -2.20 15.75 -19.35
C THR A 184 -1.80 16.73 -20.47
N PRO A 185 -1.57 16.26 -21.72
CA PRO A 185 -1.31 17.16 -22.83
C PRO A 185 -2.56 17.99 -23.12
N SER A 186 -2.37 19.28 -23.37
CA SER A 186 -3.44 20.18 -23.79
C SER A 186 -4.00 19.69 -25.13
N CYS A 187 -5.11 18.97 -25.10
CA CYS A 187 -5.88 18.70 -26.31
C CYS A 187 -6.64 19.97 -26.66
N GLY A 188 -5.92 20.96 -27.19
CA GLY A 188 -6.48 22.18 -27.76
C GLY A 188 -7.31 21.81 -28.98
N ARG A 189 -8.58 21.51 -28.75
CA ARG A 189 -9.55 21.26 -29.83
C ARG A 189 -9.93 22.61 -30.42
N ARG A 190 -9.09 23.11 -31.33
CA ARG A 190 -9.45 24.19 -32.25
C ARG A 190 -10.47 23.59 -33.23
N LEU A 191 -11.75 23.67 -32.89
CA LEU A 191 -12.81 23.46 -33.87
C LEU A 191 -12.78 24.66 -34.82
N ALA A 192 -12.04 24.51 -35.92
CA ALA A 192 -12.22 25.29 -37.12
C ALA A 192 -13.18 24.49 -38.01
N GLU A 193 -14.39 25.02 -38.16
CA GLU A 193 -15.20 25.20 -39.39
C GLU A 193 -16.67 25.41 -39.02
#